data_AF-A0AAW2LI96-F1
#
_entry.id   AF-A0AAW2LI96-F1
#
_cell.length_a   1.000
_cell.length_b   1.000
_cell.length_c   1.000
_cell.angle_alpha   90.00
_cell.angle_beta   90.00
_cell.angle_gamma   90.00
#
_symmetry.space_group_name_H-M   'P 1'
#
loop_
_entity.id
_entity.type
_entity.pdbx_description
1 polymer ?
#
loop_
_entity_poly.entity_id
_entity_poly.type
_entity_poly.pdbx_seq_one_letter_code
_entity_poly.pdbx_strand_id
1 'polypeptide(L)'
;MEVYIDDMLVKSTKEQYHIKDLEECFQILTTFGMKLNLAKCTFGVKGGKFLGYVIFERGIETNLKKINAILDMSPAKSIREIQNLAGRLATLNRFISRSADKGISFLKIHRGVAKFELTKTSQEAFDKLKKYLVSSPLLTKPE
;
A
#
# COMPACT_ATOMS: atom_id res chain seq x y z
N MET A 1 5.93 -10.24 16.59
CA MET A 1 4.47 -10.29 16.35
C MET A 1 3.97 -8.87 16.17
N GLU A 2 3.09 -8.63 15.20
CA GLU A 2 2.38 -7.35 15.03
C GLU A 2 0.87 -7.62 15.25
N VAL A 3 0.17 -6.74 15.95
CA VAL A 3 -1.27 -6.92 16.28
C VAL A 3 -2.02 -5.62 16.05
N TYR A 4 -3.19 -5.72 15.43
CA TYR A 4 -4.13 -4.62 15.29
C TYR A 4 -5.55 -5.12 15.53
N ILE A 5 -6.12 -4.80 16.70
CA ILE A 5 -7.45 -5.25 17.13
C ILE A 5 -7.55 -6.79 17.06
N ASP A 6 -8.22 -7.32 16.04
CA ASP A 6 -8.46 -8.74 15.80
C ASP A 6 -7.53 -9.36 14.74
N ASP A 7 -6.76 -8.54 14.03
CA ASP A 7 -5.80 -8.98 13.02
C ASP A 7 -4.40 -9.14 13.65
N MET A 8 -3.81 -10.34 13.50
CA MET A 8 -2.47 -10.65 13.99
C MET A 8 -1.54 -11.11 12.86
N LEU A 9 -0.27 -10.71 12.94
CA LEU A 9 0.80 -11.15 12.05
C LEU A 9 1.98 -11.69 12.86
N VAL A 10 2.31 -12.96 12.63
CA VAL A 10 3.51 -13.60 13.16
C VAL A 10 4.53 -13.71 12.04
N LYS A 11 5.73 -13.19 12.27
CA LYS A 11 6.83 -13.19 11.29
C LYS A 11 8.12 -13.54 12.03
N SER A 12 9.00 -14.25 11.34
CA SER A 12 10.25 -14.76 11.88
C SER A 12 11.40 -14.34 10.98
N THR A 13 12.57 -14.12 11.56
CA THR A 13 13.78 -13.73 10.80
C THR A 13 14.33 -14.87 9.95
N LYS A 14 14.10 -16.11 10.37
CA LYS A 14 14.45 -17.33 9.62
C LYS A 14 13.32 -18.34 9.71
N GLU A 15 13.14 -19.11 8.66
CA GLU A 15 12.11 -20.16 8.57
C GLU A 15 12.20 -21.17 9.71
N GLN A 16 13.42 -21.57 10.09
CA GLN A 16 13.66 -22.53 11.17
C GLN A 16 13.14 -22.07 12.55
N TYR A 17 12.95 -20.77 12.77
CA TYR A 17 12.41 -20.24 14.03
C TYR A 17 10.88 -20.11 14.01
N HIS A 18 10.26 -20.22 12.83
CA HIS A 18 8.85 -19.87 12.67
C HIS A 18 7.89 -20.78 13.45
N ILE A 19 8.20 -22.07 13.54
CA ILE A 19 7.41 -23.00 14.35
C ILE A 19 7.46 -22.60 15.83
N LYS A 20 8.65 -22.29 16.34
CA LYS A 20 8.82 -21.87 17.74
C LYS A 20 8.11 -20.55 18.04
N ASP A 21 8.20 -19.58 17.14
CA ASP A 21 7.51 -18.29 17.27
C ASP A 21 5.98 -18.45 17.25
N LEU A 22 5.47 -19.39 16.45
CA LEU A 22 4.04 -19.74 16.43
C LEU A 22 3.60 -20.44 17.71
N GLU A 23 4.40 -21.38 18.24
CA GLU A 23 4.14 -22.03 19.53
C GLU A 23 4.01 -21.00 20.65
N GLU A 24 4.96 -20.06 20.75
CA GLU A 24 4.90 -18.98 21.75
C GLU A 24 3.65 -18.11 21.57
N CYS A 25 3.33 -17.74 20.32
CA CYS A 25 2.13 -16.96 20.02
C CYS A 25 0.84 -17.70 20.45
N PHE A 26 0.72 -18.99 20.12
CA PHE A 26 -0.45 -19.80 20.48
C PHE A 26 -0.54 -20.05 21.98
N GLN A 27 0.59 -20.18 22.67
CA GLN A 27 0.63 -20.26 24.14
C GLN A 27 0.02 -19.00 24.75
N ILE A 28 0.43 -17.81 24.29
CA ILE A 28 -0.11 -16.52 24.75
C ILE A 28 -1.62 -16.45 24.49
N LEU A 29 -2.07 -16.76 23.28
CA LEU A 29 -3.50 -16.74 22.94
C LEU A 29 -4.32 -17.66 23.85
N THR A 30 -3.79 -18.86 24.12
CA THR A 30 -4.43 -19.84 25.02
C THR A 30 -4.50 -19.31 26.45
N THR A 31 -3.42 -18.73 26.97
CA THR A 31 -3.37 -18.14 28.33
C THR A 31 -4.43 -17.06 28.53
N PHE A 32 -4.68 -16.23 27.52
CA PHE A 32 -5.68 -15.16 27.60
C PHE A 32 -7.07 -15.58 27.10
N GLY A 33 -7.31 -16.86 26.81
CA GLY A 33 -8.60 -17.38 26.35
C GLY A 33 -9.03 -16.85 24.97
N MET A 34 -8.09 -16.37 24.16
CA MET A 34 -8.34 -15.88 22.81
C MET A 34 -8.51 -17.06 21.84
N LYS A 35 -9.43 -16.92 20.88
CA LYS A 35 -9.71 -17.95 19.88
C LYS A 35 -9.44 -17.43 18.47
N LEU A 36 -8.77 -18.24 17.67
CA LEU A 36 -8.54 -17.95 16.26
C LEU A 36 -9.67 -18.51 15.40
N ASN A 37 -10.06 -17.76 14.36
CA ASN A 37 -10.93 -18.27 13.31
C ASN A 37 -10.07 -18.94 12.22
N LEU A 38 -9.94 -20.26 12.29
CA LEU A 38 -9.09 -21.03 11.38
C LEU A 38 -9.42 -20.82 9.90
N ALA A 39 -10.69 -20.55 9.55
CA ALA A 39 -11.10 -20.28 8.17
C ALA A 39 -10.56 -18.95 7.61
N LYS A 40 -10.15 -18.03 8.50
CA LYS A 40 -9.53 -16.74 8.14
C LYS A 40 -8.02 -16.72 8.34
N CYS A 41 -7.45 -17.71 9.03
CA CYS A 41 -6.02 -17.79 9.26
C CYS A 41 -5.28 -18.29 8.01
N THR A 42 -4.06 -17.81 7.81
CA THR A 42 -3.14 -18.28 6.77
C THR A 42 -1.78 -18.51 7.43
N PHE A 43 -1.21 -19.70 7.21
CA PHE A 43 0.04 -20.13 7.87
C PHE A 43 1.07 -20.59 6.83
N GLY A 44 2.35 -20.51 7.18
CA GLY A 44 3.44 -21.07 6.37
C GLY A 44 3.64 -20.40 5.01
N VAL A 45 3.18 -19.16 4.84
CA VAL A 45 3.31 -18.42 3.58
C VAL A 45 4.52 -17.48 3.61
N LYS A 46 5.22 -17.36 2.47
CA LYS A 46 6.32 -16.39 2.29
C LYS A 46 5.84 -14.94 2.18
N GLY A 47 4.54 -14.75 1.98
CA GLY A 47 3.87 -13.47 2.01
C GLY A 47 2.36 -13.62 2.12
N GLY A 48 1.70 -12.64 2.73
CA GLY A 48 0.30 -12.71 3.09
C GLY A 48 -0.37 -11.34 3.14
N LYS A 49 -1.71 -11.32 3.19
CA LYS A 49 -2.46 -10.08 3.36
C LYS A 49 -2.60 -9.75 4.84
N PHE A 50 -2.35 -8.50 5.20
CA PHE A 50 -2.54 -7.98 6.56
C PHE A 50 -2.99 -6.52 6.48
N LEU A 51 -4.13 -6.18 7.13
CA LEU A 51 -4.69 -4.82 7.14
C LEU A 51 -4.86 -4.19 5.73
N GLY A 52 -5.18 -5.01 4.73
CA GLY A 52 -5.34 -4.57 3.33
C GLY A 52 -4.02 -4.32 2.57
N TYR A 53 -2.87 -4.63 3.17
CA TYR A 53 -1.55 -4.67 2.53
C TYR A 53 -1.12 -6.09 2.22
N VAL A 54 -0.22 -6.26 1.26
CA VAL A 54 0.47 -7.53 1.03
C VAL A 54 1.86 -7.40 1.64
N ILE A 55 2.20 -8.31 2.54
CA ILE A 55 3.48 -8.33 3.24
C ILE A 55 4.28 -9.51 2.72
N PHE A 56 5.53 -9.27 2.32
CA PHE A 56 6.51 -10.27 1.92
C PHE A 56 7.76 -10.15 2.80
N GLU A 57 8.66 -11.13 2.70
CA GLU A 57 9.99 -11.10 3.32
C GLU A 57 10.74 -9.78 3.04
N ARG A 58 10.63 -9.27 1.81
CA ARG A 58 11.33 -8.06 1.36
C ARG A 58 10.65 -6.74 1.79
N GLY A 59 9.49 -6.81 2.44
CA GLY A 59 8.76 -5.63 2.92
C GLY A 59 7.27 -5.63 2.55
N ILE A 60 6.68 -4.44 2.60
CA ILE A 60 5.26 -4.24 2.26
C ILE A 60 5.17 -3.99 0.76
N GLU A 61 4.55 -4.92 0.04
CA GLU A 61 4.26 -4.73 -1.36
C GLU A 61 2.97 -3.92 -1.52
N THR A 62 3.03 -2.94 -2.40
CA THR A 62 1.87 -2.13 -2.75
C THR A 62 0.82 -3.05 -3.35
N ASN A 63 -0.44 -2.89 -2.96
CA ASN A 63 -1.52 -3.69 -3.54
C ASN A 63 -1.57 -3.44 -5.05
N LEU A 64 -1.10 -4.41 -5.85
CA LEU A 64 -1.03 -4.32 -7.31
C LEU A 64 -2.38 -3.93 -7.93
N LYS A 65 -3.52 -4.29 -7.30
CA LYS A 65 -4.84 -3.86 -7.76
C LYS A 65 -5.02 -2.34 -7.69
N LYS A 66 -4.47 -1.68 -6.67
CA LYS A 66 -4.51 -0.21 -6.53
C LYS A 66 -3.59 0.48 -7.54
N ILE A 67 -2.43 -0.12 -7.84
CA ILE A 67 -1.52 0.38 -8.88
C ILE A 67 -2.17 0.20 -10.25
N ASN A 68 -2.66 -1.00 -10.58
CA ASN A 68 -3.32 -1.30 -11.85
C ASN A 68 -4.53 -0.38 -12.08
N ALA A 69 -5.35 -0.16 -11.06
CA ALA A 69 -6.46 0.79 -11.15
C ALA A 69 -6.03 2.23 -11.45
N ILE A 70 -4.76 2.61 -11.21
CA ILE A 70 -4.22 3.90 -11.65
C ILE A 70 -3.65 3.83 -13.06
N LEU A 71 -2.98 2.72 -13.41
CA LEU A 71 -2.44 2.49 -14.75
C LEU A 71 -3.56 2.48 -15.81
N ASP A 72 -4.67 1.82 -15.49
CA ASP A 72 -5.83 1.65 -16.38
C ASP A 72 -6.69 2.92 -16.48
N MET A 73 -6.47 3.92 -15.63
CA MET A 73 -7.23 5.18 -15.73
C MET A 73 -6.87 5.91 -17.01
N SER A 74 -7.90 6.25 -17.78
CA SER A 74 -7.82 7.20 -18.87
C SER A 74 -7.38 8.58 -18.34
N PRO A 75 -6.79 9.45 -19.20
CA PRO A 75 -6.52 10.84 -18.83
C PRO A 75 -7.77 11.50 -18.24
N ALA A 76 -7.61 12.15 -17.09
CA ALA A 76 -8.73 12.79 -16.41
C ALA A 76 -9.29 13.93 -17.28
N LYS A 77 -10.58 13.87 -17.61
CA LYS A 77 -11.29 14.84 -18.46
C LYS A 77 -12.09 15.86 -17.65
N SER A 78 -12.19 15.65 -16.33
CA SER A 78 -12.97 16.51 -15.43
C SER A 78 -12.24 16.80 -14.12
N ILE A 79 -12.62 17.91 -13.46
CA ILE A 79 -12.13 18.27 -12.12
C ILE A 79 -12.41 17.16 -11.11
N ARG A 80 -13.59 16.51 -11.21
CA ARG A 80 -13.99 15.41 -10.33
C ARG A 80 -13.08 14.18 -10.50
N GLU A 81 -12.67 13.87 -11.73
CA GLU A 81 -11.71 12.79 -11.99
C GLU A 81 -10.32 13.12 -11.44
N ILE A 82 -9.88 14.38 -11.52
CA ILE A 82 -8.61 14.81 -10.90
C ILE A 82 -8.67 14.71 -9.38
N GLN A 83 -9.78 15.09 -8.75
CA GLN A 83 -9.96 14.95 -7.30
C GLN A 83 -9.94 13.47 -6.86
N ASN A 84 -10.63 12.60 -7.61
CA ASN A 84 -10.62 11.16 -7.37
C ASN A 84 -9.20 10.58 -7.54
N LEU A 85 -8.48 10.99 -8.58
CA LEU A 85 -7.08 10.62 -8.78
C LEU A 85 -6.19 11.11 -7.63
N ALA A 86 -6.32 12.36 -7.19
CA ALA A 86 -5.56 12.91 -6.07
C ALA A 86 -5.82 12.13 -4.77
N GLY A 87 -7.08 11.77 -4.50
CA GLY A 87 -7.45 10.90 -3.37
C GLY A 87 -6.80 9.51 -3.47
N ARG A 88 -6.83 8.87 -4.65
CA ARG A 88 -6.17 7.58 -4.89
C ARG A 88 -4.67 7.67 -4.70
N LEU A 89 -4.02 8.72 -5.21
CA LEU A 89 -2.59 8.96 -5.04
C LEU A 89 -2.22 9.24 -3.58
N ALA A 90 -3.07 9.94 -2.82
CA ALA A 90 -2.84 10.15 -1.39
C ALA A 90 -2.73 8.83 -0.61
N THR A 91 -3.51 7.80 -0.98
CA THR A 91 -3.38 6.46 -0.39
C THR A 91 -2.09 5.74 -0.75
N LEU A 92 -1.44 6.14 -1.85
CA LEU A 92 -0.17 5.60 -2.34
C LEU A 92 1.03 6.47 -2.00
N ASN A 93 0.84 7.68 -1.44
CA ASN A 93 1.92 8.61 -1.12
C ASN A 93 3.04 7.96 -0.30
N ARG A 94 2.70 7.04 0.61
CA ARG A 94 3.69 6.31 1.40
C ARG A 94 4.64 5.43 0.57
N PHE A 95 4.25 5.02 -0.63
CA PHE A 95 5.07 4.24 -1.57
C PHE A 95 5.76 5.11 -2.63
N ILE A 96 5.47 6.42 -2.67
CA ILE A 96 6.03 7.36 -3.64
C ILE A 96 7.08 8.21 -2.93
N SER A 97 8.36 7.93 -3.18
CA SER A 97 9.44 8.78 -2.67
C SER A 97 9.27 10.21 -3.17
N ARG A 98 9.37 11.17 -2.25
CA ARG A 98 9.15 12.62 -2.49
C ARG A 98 7.80 12.90 -3.17
N SER A 99 6.73 12.28 -2.67
CA SER A 99 5.38 12.42 -3.23
C SER A 99 4.88 13.87 -3.24
N ALA A 100 5.32 14.70 -2.30
CA ALA A 100 5.06 16.13 -2.32
C ALA A 100 5.66 16.77 -3.57
N ASP A 101 6.96 16.60 -3.82
CA ASP A 101 7.65 17.16 -4.99
C ASP A 101 7.05 16.68 -6.33
N LYS A 102 6.68 15.40 -6.41
CA LYS A 102 6.08 14.80 -7.62
C LYS A 102 4.58 15.08 -7.76
N GLY A 103 3.89 15.31 -6.66
CA GLY A 103 2.45 15.57 -6.57
C GLY A 103 2.08 17.05 -6.65
N ILE A 104 3.02 17.97 -6.43
CA ILE A 104 2.80 19.42 -6.47
C ILE A 104 2.21 19.89 -7.80
N SER A 105 2.59 19.27 -8.93
CA SER A 105 2.01 19.63 -10.24
C SER A 105 0.53 19.22 -10.36
N PHE A 106 0.10 18.16 -9.68
CA PHE A 106 -1.31 17.71 -9.64
C PHE A 106 -2.15 18.43 -8.60
N LEU A 107 -1.57 18.69 -7.42
CA LEU A 107 -2.26 19.33 -6.30
C LEU A 107 -2.49 20.83 -6.53
N LYS A 108 -1.69 21.48 -7.40
CA LYS A 108 -1.91 22.88 -7.81
C LYS A 108 -3.27 23.12 -8.48
N ILE A 109 -3.89 22.08 -9.06
CA ILE A 109 -5.23 22.15 -9.66
C ILE A 109 -6.33 22.36 -8.59
N HIS A 110 -6.04 22.09 -7.32
CA HIS A 110 -6.98 22.20 -6.21
C HIS A 110 -7.19 23.64 -5.71
N ARG A 111 -6.32 24.60 -6.05
CA ARG A 111 -6.44 25.99 -5.57
C ARG A 111 -7.22 26.84 -6.57
N GLY A 112 -8.54 26.62 -6.64
CA GLY A 112 -9.64 27.49 -7.10
C GLY A 112 -9.44 28.68 -8.07
N VAL A 113 -8.36 28.77 -8.86
CA VAL A 113 -7.96 30.03 -9.54
C VAL A 113 -7.77 29.87 -11.06
N ALA A 114 -7.77 28.66 -11.62
CA ALA A 114 -7.60 28.50 -13.06
C ALA A 114 -8.64 27.56 -13.66
N LYS A 115 -9.19 27.97 -14.80
CA LYS A 115 -9.93 27.08 -15.72
C LYS A 115 -9.15 25.77 -15.87
N PHE A 116 -9.86 24.67 -15.74
CA PHE A 116 -9.32 23.33 -15.93
C PHE A 116 -8.74 23.23 -17.34
N GLU A 117 -7.42 23.29 -17.44
CA GLU A 117 -6.69 22.87 -18.63
C GLU A 117 -5.70 21.80 -18.19
N LEU A 118 -5.93 20.57 -18.66
CA LEU A 118 -4.95 19.51 -18.57
C LEU A 118 -3.78 19.91 -19.48
N THR A 119 -2.90 20.76 -18.96
CA THR A 119 -1.74 21.22 -19.74
C THR A 119 -0.87 20.01 -20.10
N LYS A 120 -0.17 20.10 -21.23
CA LYS A 120 0.79 19.08 -21.66
C LYS A 120 1.74 18.67 -20.52
N THR A 121 2.16 19.65 -19.71
CA THR A 121 2.98 19.47 -18.51
C THR A 121 2.33 18.60 -17.43
N SER A 122 1.04 18.76 -17.18
CA SER A 122 0.28 17.94 -16.22
C SER A 122 0.11 16.50 -16.72
N GLN A 123 -0.15 16.31 -18.02
CA GLN A 123 -0.24 14.97 -18.61
C GLN A 123 1.12 14.26 -18.58
N GLU A 124 2.21 14.95 -18.93
CA GLU A 124 3.57 14.40 -18.84
C GLU A 124 3.95 14.02 -17.40
N ALA A 125 3.54 14.81 -16.40
CA ALA A 125 3.72 14.46 -15.00
C ALA A 125 2.93 13.20 -14.61
N PHE A 126 1.75 12.98 -15.21
CA PHE A 126 0.91 11.81 -14.94
C PHE A 126 1.53 10.56 -15.50
N ASP A 127 2.03 10.64 -16.74
CA ASP A 127 2.67 9.53 -17.42
C ASP A 127 4.00 9.17 -16.75
N LYS A 128 4.77 10.16 -16.27
CA LYS A 128 5.96 9.92 -15.43
C LYS A 128 5.59 9.24 -14.12
N LEU A 129 4.48 9.63 -13.50
CA LEU A 129 4.00 9.00 -12.27
C LEU A 129 3.53 7.56 -12.50
N LYS A 130 2.81 7.28 -13.59
CA LYS A 130 2.45 5.91 -13.99
C LYS A 130 3.68 5.04 -14.19
N LYS A 131 4.66 5.54 -14.95
CA LYS A 131 5.95 4.84 -15.15
C LYS A 131 6.66 4.58 -13.82
N TYR A 132 6.69 5.57 -12.93
CA TYR A 132 7.27 5.42 -11.60
C TYR A 132 6.56 4.35 -10.77
N LEU A 133 5.21 4.31 -10.79
CA LEU A 133 4.44 3.30 -10.06
C LEU A 133 4.64 1.87 -10.59
N VAL A 134 4.92 1.71 -11.89
CA VAL A 134 5.31 0.40 -12.46
C VAL A 134 6.73 0.01 -12.06
N SER A 135 7.64 0.99 -11.95
CA SER A 135 9.04 0.74 -11.64
C SER A 135 9.36 0.70 -10.15
N SER A 136 8.50 1.27 -9.29
CA SER A 136 8.81 1.49 -7.87
C SER A 136 8.65 0.19 -7.10
N PRO A 137 9.76 -0.39 -6.59
CA PRO A 137 9.69 -1.61 -5.81
C PRO A 137 9.37 -1.24 -4.36
N LEU A 138 8.52 -2.06 -3.74
CA LEU A 138 8.53 -2.47 -2.33
C LEU A 138 8.90 -1.39 -1.28
N LEU A 139 7.97 -1.10 -0.36
CA LEU A 139 8.34 -0.39 0.86
C LEU A 139 9.13 -1.32 1.77
N THR A 140 10.40 -0.98 1.98
CA THR A 140 11.23 -1.62 3.00
C THR A 140 10.86 -1.11 4.38
N LYS A 141 11.07 -1.96 5.39
CA LYS A 141 10.86 -1.62 6.80
C LYS A 141 11.79 -0.45 7.18
N PRO A 142 11.32 0.60 7.90
CA PRO A 142 12.21 1.60 8.49
C PRO A 142 13.13 0.95 9.54
N GLU A 143 14.40 1.35 9.56
CA GLU A 143 15.39 0.92 10.58
C GLU A 143 14.96 1.31 12.00
#